data_AF-A0A947I1U4-F1
#
_entry.id   AF-A0A947I1U4-F1
#
_cell.length_a   1.000
_cell.length_b   1.000
_cell.length_c   1.000
_cell.angle_alpha   90.00
_cell.angle_beta   90.00
_cell.angle_gamma   90.00
#
_symmetry.space_group_name_H-M   'P 1'
#
loop_
_entity.id
_entity.type
_entity.pdbx_description
1 polymer ?
#
loop_
_entity_poly.entity_id
_entity_poly.type
_entity_poly.pdbx_seq_one_letter_code
_entity_poly.pdbx_strand_id
1 'polypeptide(L)'
;MMTPNVTPEQGISNPEAQSSKALIVEQPHKLEGLLETISLLDSISERVGEDKSGDMGGGGGSTGKRDDGSAGGQSARDLAIANLADEKVLRKQLAQHIEREVKTLSKQVHRAAKRISKPGNAHKLNELYARIRRLNSLLSSLVEASYDVVKRLFIRVFIDKQPIL
;
A
#
# COMPACT_ATOMS: atom_id res chain seq x y z
N MET A 1 -54.49 -38.69 -40.56
CA MET A 1 -54.17 -37.48 -39.76
C MET A 1 -54.38 -37.84 -38.30
N MET A 2 -53.32 -38.16 -37.56
CA MET A 2 -53.36 -38.29 -36.10
C MET A 2 -51.95 -37.97 -35.58
N THR A 3 -51.82 -36.88 -34.85
CA THR A 3 -50.55 -36.39 -34.27
C THR A 3 -50.20 -37.18 -33.01
N PRO A 4 -48.90 -37.48 -32.76
CA PRO A 4 -48.48 -38.07 -31.50
C PRO A 4 -48.50 -37.02 -30.37
N ASN A 5 -49.07 -37.43 -29.25
CA ASN A 5 -49.20 -36.68 -28.00
C ASN A 5 -47.83 -36.62 -27.31
N VAL A 6 -47.25 -35.42 -27.14
CA VAL A 6 -45.97 -35.22 -26.44
C VAL A 6 -46.25 -34.52 -25.12
N THR A 7 -46.08 -35.25 -24.03
CA THR A 7 -46.19 -34.78 -22.63
C THR A 7 -44.93 -33.98 -22.25
N PRO A 8 -45.03 -32.85 -21.50
CA PRO A 8 -43.92 -31.92 -21.30
C PRO A 8 -42.88 -32.35 -20.24
N GLU A 9 -42.97 -33.57 -19.70
CA GLU A 9 -42.16 -34.03 -18.55
C GLU A 9 -40.92 -34.87 -18.91
N GLN A 10 -40.59 -35.01 -20.19
CA GLN A 10 -39.31 -35.62 -20.58
C GLN A 10 -38.42 -34.59 -21.25
N GLY A 11 -37.65 -33.89 -20.41
CA GLY A 11 -36.51 -33.11 -20.86
C GLY A 11 -35.57 -34.02 -21.66
N ILE A 12 -35.24 -33.59 -22.87
CA ILE A 12 -34.22 -34.22 -23.70
C ILE A 12 -32.92 -34.18 -22.91
N SER A 13 -32.50 -35.33 -22.37
CA SER A 13 -31.22 -35.50 -21.69
C SER A 13 -30.10 -35.46 -22.72
N ASN A 14 -29.65 -34.25 -23.02
CA ASN A 14 -28.44 -34.04 -23.82
C ASN A 14 -27.22 -34.27 -22.91
N PRO A 15 -26.38 -35.31 -23.11
CA PRO A 15 -25.20 -35.52 -22.30
C PRO A 15 -24.01 -34.80 -22.94
N GLU A 16 -24.07 -33.48 -22.99
CA GLU A 16 -22.86 -32.67 -23.17
C GLU A 16 -22.68 -31.84 -21.91
N ALA A 17 -22.09 -32.51 -20.91
CA ALA A 17 -21.51 -31.86 -19.75
C ALA A 17 -20.45 -30.87 -20.25
N GLN A 18 -20.87 -29.62 -20.45
CA GLN A 18 -19.97 -28.50 -20.51
C GLN A 18 -19.20 -28.50 -19.19
N SER A 19 -17.97 -28.99 -19.27
CA SER A 19 -16.94 -28.84 -18.25
C SER A 19 -16.78 -27.36 -17.95
N SER A 20 -17.57 -26.85 -17.00
CA SER A 20 -17.30 -25.58 -16.36
C SER A 20 -15.95 -25.77 -15.66
N LYS A 21 -14.88 -25.31 -16.30
CA LYS A 21 -13.60 -25.07 -15.63
C LYS A 21 -13.90 -24.09 -14.51
N ALA A 22 -14.17 -24.61 -13.33
CA ALA A 22 -14.29 -23.84 -12.12
C ALA A 22 -12.96 -23.08 -11.99
N LEU A 23 -13.03 -21.76 -12.05
CA LEU A 23 -11.90 -20.90 -11.73
C LEU A 23 -11.59 -21.16 -10.25
N ILE A 24 -10.57 -21.98 -9.99
CA ILE A 24 -10.04 -22.18 -8.64
C ILE A 24 -9.36 -20.86 -8.29
N VAL A 25 -10.08 -20.02 -7.56
CA VAL A 25 -9.56 -18.75 -7.04
C VAL A 25 -8.89 -19.06 -5.71
N GLU A 26 -7.58 -19.26 -5.74
CA GLU A 26 -6.77 -19.31 -4.54
C GLU A 26 -6.75 -17.92 -3.89
N GLN A 27 -7.25 -17.81 -2.67
CA GLN A 27 -7.13 -16.59 -1.88
C GLN A 27 -5.74 -16.57 -1.23
N PRO A 28 -4.95 -15.50 -1.40
CA PRO A 28 -3.66 -15.38 -0.74
C PRO A 28 -3.82 -15.32 0.78
N HIS A 29 -2.86 -15.90 1.49
CA HIS A 29 -2.84 -15.91 2.95
C HIS A 29 -2.74 -14.47 3.50
N LYS A 30 -3.68 -14.11 4.39
CA LYS A 30 -3.89 -12.73 4.86
C LYS A 30 -2.68 -12.05 5.52
N LEU A 31 -1.66 -12.84 5.90
CA LEU A 31 -0.48 -12.37 6.65
C LEU A 31 0.78 -12.19 5.79
N GLU A 32 0.84 -12.80 4.61
CA GLU A 32 2.01 -12.71 3.73
C GLU A 32 2.19 -11.28 3.21
N GLY A 33 1.10 -10.57 2.89
CA GLY A 33 1.17 -9.22 2.33
C GLY A 33 1.79 -8.17 3.28
N LEU A 34 1.69 -8.33 4.61
CA LEU A 34 2.35 -7.41 5.55
C LEU A 34 3.83 -7.70 5.70
N LEU A 35 4.22 -8.98 5.75
CA LEU A 35 5.62 -9.36 5.85
C LEU A 35 6.36 -9.12 4.53
N GLU A 36 5.70 -9.35 3.40
CA GLU A 36 6.22 -9.07 2.06
C GLU A 36 6.37 -7.57 1.80
N THR A 37 5.44 -6.74 2.29
CA THR A 37 5.63 -5.28 2.23
C THR A 37 6.77 -4.84 3.14
N ILE A 38 6.92 -5.41 4.34
CA ILE A 38 8.05 -5.12 5.23
C ILE A 38 9.39 -5.56 4.60
N SER A 39 9.45 -6.73 3.94
CA SER A 39 10.68 -7.26 3.33
C SER A 39 11.05 -6.52 2.03
N LEU A 40 10.07 -6.17 1.20
CA LEU A 40 10.28 -5.31 0.02
C LEU A 40 10.77 -3.92 0.45
N LEU A 41 10.31 -3.39 1.58
CA LEU A 41 10.77 -2.11 2.12
C LEU A 41 12.18 -2.15 2.71
N ASP A 42 12.61 -3.28 3.28
CA ASP A 42 14.01 -3.46 3.75
C ASP A 42 14.99 -3.46 2.56
N SER A 43 14.58 -4.03 1.41
CA SER A 43 15.42 -4.12 0.21
C SER A 43 15.61 -2.82 -0.58
N ILE A 44 14.79 -1.78 -0.32
CA ILE A 44 14.88 -0.47 -1.01
C ILE A 44 15.88 0.48 -0.31
N SER A 45 16.36 0.12 0.88
CA SER A 45 17.28 0.96 1.67
C SER A 45 18.69 1.12 1.07
N GLU A 46 19.07 0.35 0.04
CA GLU A 46 20.46 0.32 -0.45
C GLU A 46 20.75 1.20 -1.68
N ARG A 47 19.77 1.90 -2.29
CA ARG A 47 20.00 2.62 -3.57
C ARG A 47 19.64 4.11 -3.62
N VAL A 48 19.36 4.76 -2.50
CA VAL A 48 19.11 6.21 -2.50
C VAL A 48 20.14 6.91 -1.62
N GLY A 49 21.26 7.32 -2.24
CA GLY A 49 22.14 8.29 -1.60
C GLY A 49 23.57 8.31 -2.12
N GLU A 50 23.78 8.74 -3.38
CA GLU A 50 24.94 9.58 -3.76
C GLU A 50 24.80 10.04 -5.21
N ASP A 51 23.95 11.05 -5.43
CA ASP A 51 24.09 11.94 -6.58
C ASP A 51 24.11 13.37 -6.06
N LYS A 52 25.30 13.81 -5.64
CA LYS A 52 25.61 15.23 -5.40
C LYS A 52 26.19 15.81 -6.68
N SER A 53 25.34 15.97 -7.68
CA SER A 53 25.58 16.89 -8.79
C SER A 53 25.13 18.28 -8.35
N GLY A 54 26.06 19.02 -7.76
CA GLY A 54 25.88 20.40 -7.31
C GLY A 54 27.16 21.19 -7.60
N ASP A 55 27.26 21.61 -8.85
CA ASP A 55 28.30 22.41 -9.47
C ASP A 55 28.52 23.78 -8.79
N MET A 56 29.73 24.32 -9.01
CA MET A 56 30.42 25.44 -8.38
C MET A 56 29.67 26.78 -8.32
N GLY A 57 29.85 27.49 -7.20
CA GLY A 57 29.55 28.92 -7.09
C GLY A 57 30.03 29.47 -5.74
N GLY A 58 31.22 30.06 -5.71
CA GLY A 58 31.90 30.47 -4.49
C GLY A 58 31.40 31.77 -3.85
N GLY A 59 31.85 31.99 -2.60
CA GLY A 59 31.96 33.31 -2.00
C GLY A 59 31.37 33.43 -0.60
N GLY A 60 32.22 33.81 0.36
CA GLY A 60 31.81 34.53 1.57
C GLY A 60 31.65 33.67 2.82
N GLY A 61 32.68 33.65 3.66
CA GLY A 61 32.72 32.88 4.89
C GLY A 61 31.76 33.35 5.98
N SER A 62 31.43 32.42 6.88
CA SER A 62 31.42 32.69 8.31
C SER A 62 31.65 31.37 9.06
N THR A 63 32.74 31.38 9.82
CA THR A 63 33.05 30.62 11.03
C THR A 63 32.33 29.28 11.25
N GLY A 64 33.05 28.21 10.92
CA GLY A 64 32.71 26.87 11.38
C GLY A 64 32.74 26.78 12.90
N LYS A 65 31.57 26.48 13.49
CA LYS A 65 31.51 25.84 14.80
C LYS A 65 31.59 24.33 14.55
N ARG A 66 32.81 23.81 14.57
CA ARG A 66 33.06 22.37 14.77
C ARG A 66 32.71 22.07 16.22
N ASP A 67 31.52 21.53 16.44
CA ASP A 67 31.22 20.81 17.68
C ASP A 67 31.50 19.34 17.41
N ASP A 68 32.78 18.98 17.60
CA ASP A 68 33.18 17.62 17.88
C ASP A 68 32.84 17.37 19.35
N GLY A 69 31.62 16.89 19.57
CA GLY A 69 31.02 16.69 20.87
C GLY A 69 30.20 15.42 20.86
N SER A 70 30.88 14.29 21.01
CA SER A 70 30.27 13.02 21.41
C SER A 70 29.66 13.20 22.81
N ALA A 71 28.43 13.69 22.85
CA ALA A 71 27.57 13.73 24.03
C ALA A 71 26.27 13.04 23.62
N GLY A 72 25.88 12.01 24.37
CA GLY A 72 24.65 11.25 24.20
C GLY A 72 23.38 12.06 24.44
N GLY A 73 23.17 13.11 23.67
CA GLY A 73 21.90 13.82 23.53
C GLY A 73 20.99 12.97 22.66
N GLN A 74 19.82 12.59 23.20
CA GLN A 74 18.80 11.86 22.45
C GLN A 74 18.54 12.56 21.12
N SER A 75 18.67 11.83 20.01
CA SER A 75 18.34 12.36 18.68
C SER A 75 16.88 12.84 18.68
N ALA A 76 16.53 13.84 17.86
CA ALA A 76 15.15 14.29 17.70
C ALA A 76 14.19 13.12 17.38
N ARG A 77 14.72 12.08 16.71
CA ARG A 77 14.04 10.80 16.46
C ARG A 77 13.79 10.02 17.75
N ASP A 78 14.79 9.88 18.61
CA ASP A 78 14.70 9.13 19.87
C ASP A 78 13.75 9.80 20.86
N LEU A 79 13.74 11.14 20.90
CA LEU A 79 12.76 11.92 21.66
C LEU A 79 11.32 11.70 21.17
N ALA A 80 11.12 11.59 19.85
CA ALA A 80 9.80 11.30 19.28
C ALA A 80 9.36 9.85 19.55
N ILE A 81 10.30 8.90 19.56
CA ILE A 81 10.03 7.50 19.90
C ILE A 81 9.73 7.34 21.39
N ALA A 82 10.41 8.08 22.27
CA ALA A 82 10.15 8.06 23.71
C ALA A 82 8.75 8.60 24.05
N ASN A 83 8.26 9.59 23.29
CA ASN A 83 6.97 10.25 23.50
C ASN A 83 5.85 9.68 22.59
N LEU A 84 5.84 8.37 22.36
CA LEU A 84 4.77 7.75 21.59
C LEU A 84 3.45 7.70 22.38
N ALA A 85 2.36 8.04 21.69
CA ALA A 85 1.02 8.00 22.25
C ALA A 85 0.54 6.55 22.51
N ASP A 86 -0.56 6.44 23.25
CA ASP A 86 -1.24 5.17 23.51
C ASP A 86 -1.66 4.46 22.21
N GLU A 87 -1.75 3.13 22.26
CA GLU A 87 -2.02 2.26 21.12
C GLU A 87 -3.24 2.69 20.31
N LYS A 88 -4.33 3.02 21.00
CA LYS A 88 -5.58 3.44 20.36
C LYS A 88 -5.40 4.71 19.53
N VAL A 89 -4.55 5.63 19.99
CA VAL A 89 -4.27 6.90 19.29
C VAL A 89 -3.42 6.64 18.06
N LEU A 90 -2.37 5.83 18.17
CA LEU A 90 -1.50 5.48 17.03
C LEU A 90 -2.30 4.78 15.93
N ARG A 91 -3.13 3.79 16.30
CA ARG A 91 -4.01 3.07 15.36
C ARG A 91 -4.96 4.04 14.64
N LYS A 92 -5.59 4.95 15.37
CA LYS A 92 -6.51 5.95 14.81
C LYS A 92 -5.80 6.89 13.84
N GLN A 93 -4.60 7.37 14.18
CA GLN A 93 -3.83 8.27 13.31
C GLN A 93 -3.38 7.59 12.02
N LEU A 94 -2.90 6.34 12.10
CA LEU A 94 -2.56 5.53 10.93
C LEU A 94 -3.79 5.27 10.05
N ALA A 95 -4.91 4.86 10.63
CA ALA A 95 -6.15 4.64 9.89
C ALA A 95 -6.60 5.91 9.14
N GLN A 96 -6.61 7.06 9.80
CA GLN A 96 -6.95 8.34 9.18
C GLN A 96 -5.98 8.72 8.05
N HIS A 97 -4.70 8.42 8.19
CA HIS A 97 -3.72 8.69 7.15
C HIS A 97 -3.97 7.81 5.91
N ILE A 98 -4.15 6.51 6.10
CA ILE A 98 -4.45 5.54 5.03
C ILE A 98 -5.75 5.93 4.32
N GLU A 99 -6.80 6.30 5.04
CA GLU A 99 -8.07 6.76 4.45
C GLU A 99 -7.90 8.01 3.56
N ARG A 100 -7.05 8.96 3.98
CA ARG A 100 -6.74 10.16 3.18
C ARG A 100 -5.98 9.79 1.90
N GLU A 101 -5.06 8.84 1.97
CA GLU A 101 -4.35 8.33 0.80
C GLU A 101 -5.31 7.63 -0.17
N VAL A 102 -6.17 6.74 0.33
CA VAL A 102 -7.21 6.08 -0.47
C VAL A 102 -8.12 7.10 -1.16
N LYS A 103 -8.53 8.16 -0.44
CA LYS A 103 -9.33 9.25 -1.03
C LYS A 103 -8.57 10.00 -2.12
N THR A 104 -7.26 10.20 -1.94
CA THR A 104 -6.40 10.87 -2.92
C THR A 104 -6.23 10.01 -4.18
N LEU A 105 -5.97 8.71 -4.02
CA LEU A 105 -5.90 7.76 -5.12
C LEU A 105 -7.24 7.64 -5.85
N SER A 106 -8.35 7.61 -5.12
CA SER A 106 -9.70 7.57 -5.70
C SER A 106 -9.97 8.78 -6.61
N LYS A 107 -9.52 9.98 -6.22
CA LYS A 107 -9.58 11.17 -7.08
C LYS A 107 -8.71 11.00 -8.33
N GLN A 108 -7.52 10.40 -8.21
CA GLN A 108 -6.64 10.14 -9.35
C GLN A 108 -7.25 9.11 -10.31
N VAL A 109 -7.87 8.04 -9.79
CA VAL A 109 -8.63 7.06 -10.57
C VAL A 109 -9.73 7.77 -11.35
N HIS A 110 -10.53 8.60 -10.68
CA HIS A 110 -11.63 9.31 -11.32
C HIS A 110 -11.14 10.23 -12.46
N ARG A 111 -9.97 10.87 -12.29
CA ARG A 111 -9.34 11.70 -13.33
C ARG A 111 -8.79 10.87 -14.50
N ALA A 112 -8.17 9.71 -14.20
CA ALA A 112 -7.63 8.81 -15.21
C ALA A 112 -8.73 8.13 -16.02
N ALA A 113 -9.82 7.71 -15.36
CA ALA A 113 -10.99 7.10 -15.99
C ALA A 113 -11.67 8.03 -17.01
N LYS A 114 -11.77 9.34 -16.71
CA LYS A 114 -12.28 10.35 -17.65
C LYS A 114 -11.45 10.46 -18.94
N ARG A 115 -10.20 10.00 -18.94
CA ARG A 115 -9.28 10.06 -20.08
C ARG A 115 -8.85 8.67 -20.53
N ILE A 116 -9.67 7.64 -20.28
CA ILE A 116 -9.28 6.23 -20.51
C ILE A 116 -8.90 5.92 -21.95
N SER A 117 -9.45 6.66 -22.92
CA SER A 117 -9.11 6.55 -24.34
C SER A 117 -7.67 6.94 -24.67
N LYS A 118 -6.97 7.66 -23.78
CA LYS A 118 -5.56 7.98 -23.99
C LYS A 118 -4.68 6.75 -23.75
N PRO A 119 -3.67 6.51 -24.59
CA PRO A 119 -2.75 5.39 -24.43
C PRO A 119 -2.05 5.46 -23.07
N GLY A 120 -1.83 4.31 -22.44
CA GLY A 120 -1.18 4.19 -21.13
C GLY A 120 -2.09 4.40 -19.91
N ASN A 121 -3.29 4.98 -20.07
CA ASN A 121 -4.18 5.20 -18.94
C ASN A 121 -4.81 3.91 -18.39
N ALA A 122 -4.96 2.86 -19.20
CA ALA A 122 -5.43 1.55 -18.73
C ALA A 122 -4.44 0.93 -17.74
N HIS A 123 -3.14 0.97 -18.05
CA HIS A 123 -2.09 0.50 -17.14
C HIS A 123 -2.08 1.31 -15.83
N LYS A 124 -2.10 2.64 -15.95
CA LYS A 124 -2.14 3.55 -14.80
C LYS A 124 -3.36 3.30 -13.90
N LEU A 125 -4.53 3.02 -14.48
CA LEU A 125 -5.72 2.68 -13.70
C LEU A 125 -5.52 1.39 -12.91
N ASN A 126 -4.93 0.36 -13.52
CA ASN A 126 -4.62 -0.90 -12.84
C ASN A 126 -3.67 -0.67 -11.66
N GLU A 127 -2.62 0.12 -11.84
CA GLU A 127 -1.70 0.48 -10.74
C GLU A 127 -2.42 1.21 -9.60
N LEU A 128 -3.26 2.20 -9.92
CA LEU A 128 -4.01 2.96 -8.93
C LEU A 128 -4.98 2.06 -8.15
N TYR A 129 -5.67 1.15 -8.83
CA TYR A 129 -6.54 0.17 -8.17
C TYR A 129 -5.75 -0.83 -7.31
N ALA A 130 -4.61 -1.30 -7.78
CA ALA A 130 -3.74 -2.18 -7.01
C ALA A 130 -3.27 -1.49 -5.71
N ARG A 131 -2.87 -0.22 -5.79
CA ARG A 131 -2.51 0.58 -4.61
C ARG A 131 -3.68 0.75 -3.65
N ILE A 132 -4.88 1.08 -4.13
CA ILE A 132 -6.08 1.20 -3.29
C ILE A 132 -6.37 -0.14 -2.58
N ARG A 133 -6.31 -1.27 -3.28
CA ARG A 133 -6.54 -2.59 -2.67
C ARG A 133 -5.51 -2.90 -1.58
N ARG A 134 -4.23 -2.59 -1.82
CA ARG A 134 -3.15 -2.76 -0.83
C ARG A 134 -3.40 -1.91 0.41
N LEU A 135 -3.75 -0.63 0.25
CA LEU A 135 -4.08 0.25 1.38
C LEU A 135 -5.29 -0.25 2.17
N ASN A 136 -6.33 -0.74 1.50
CA ASN A 136 -7.50 -1.31 2.17
C ASN A 136 -7.15 -2.59 2.94
N SER A 137 -6.32 -3.46 2.35
CA SER A 137 -5.80 -4.66 3.03
C SER A 137 -4.99 -4.27 4.27
N LEU A 138 -4.16 -3.23 4.16
CA LEU A 138 -3.36 -2.72 5.26
C LEU A 138 -4.27 -2.17 6.38
N LEU A 139 -5.32 -1.44 6.04
CA LEU A 139 -6.31 -0.95 7.00
C LEU A 139 -6.99 -2.09 7.76
N SER A 140 -7.40 -3.16 7.07
CA SER A 140 -7.97 -4.35 7.71
C SER A 140 -6.96 -5.04 8.64
N SER A 141 -5.72 -5.20 8.17
CA SER A 141 -4.67 -5.84 8.95
C SER A 141 -4.25 -5.02 10.19
N LEU A 142 -4.44 -3.70 10.17
CA LEU A 142 -4.14 -2.80 11.29
C LEU A 142 -5.07 -3.04 12.50
N VAL A 143 -6.24 -3.63 12.28
CA VAL A 143 -7.16 -4.04 13.35
C VAL A 143 -6.59 -5.23 14.13
N GLU A 144 -6.02 -6.20 13.41
CA GLU A 144 -5.49 -7.47 13.95
C GLU A 144 -4.01 -7.38 14.34
N ALA A 145 -3.29 -6.35 13.88
CA ALA A 145 -1.87 -6.16 14.15
C ALA A 145 -1.56 -5.98 15.65
N SER A 146 -0.39 -6.48 16.07
CA SER A 146 0.12 -6.25 17.42
C SER A 146 0.59 -4.81 17.60
N TYR A 147 0.62 -4.35 18.85
CA TYR A 147 1.05 -3.00 19.19
C TYR A 147 2.45 -2.66 18.64
N ASP A 148 3.40 -3.60 18.73
CA ASP A 148 4.76 -3.39 18.23
C ASP A 148 4.81 -3.16 16.71
N VAL A 149 3.96 -3.86 15.95
CA VAL A 149 3.86 -3.67 14.49
C VAL A 149 3.28 -2.29 14.19
N VAL A 150 2.21 -1.90 14.89
CA VAL A 150 1.60 -0.56 14.75
C VAL A 150 2.62 0.53 15.09
N LYS A 151 3.39 0.36 16.17
CA LYS A 151 4.42 1.29 16.62
C LYS A 151 5.51 1.46 15.55
N ARG A 152 6.04 0.36 15.01
CA ARG A 152 7.07 0.39 13.95
C ARG A 152 6.55 1.09 12.68
N LEU A 153 5.33 0.76 12.27
CA LEU A 153 4.69 1.40 11.12
C LEU A 153 4.48 2.90 11.36
N PHE A 154 4.04 3.29 12.55
CA PHE A 154 3.84 4.69 12.93
C PHE A 154 5.15 5.48 12.85
N ILE A 155 6.23 4.95 13.42
CA ILE A 155 7.56 5.57 13.39
C ILE A 155 7.99 5.79 11.94
N ARG A 156 7.88 4.77 11.08
CA ARG A 156 8.28 4.88 9.67
C ARG A 156 7.47 5.93 8.91
N VAL A 157 6.15 5.96 9.08
CA VAL A 157 5.26 6.85 8.33
C VAL A 157 5.34 8.29 8.83
N PHE A 158 5.31 8.52 10.14
CA PHE A 158 5.19 9.86 10.71
C PHE A 158 6.52 10.48 11.14
N ILE A 159 7.46 9.69 11.62
CA ILE A 159 8.77 10.18 12.07
C ILE A 159 9.74 10.16 10.90
N ASP A 160 9.85 9.02 10.21
CA ASP A 160 10.78 8.87 9.09
C ASP A 160 10.21 9.39 7.75
N LYS A 161 8.93 9.82 7.73
CA LYS A 161 8.21 10.40 6.58
C LYS A 161 8.23 9.50 5.33
N GLN A 162 8.28 8.19 5.54
CA GLN A 162 8.29 7.22 4.45
C GLN A 162 6.86 7.04 3.88
N PRO A 163 6.73 6.89 2.55
CA PRO A 163 5.44 6.52 1.97
C PRO A 163 5.04 5.11 2.41
N ILE A 164 3.73 4.86 2.55
CA ILE A 164 3.20 3.55 2.95
C ILE A 164 3.39 2.50 1.84
N LEU A 165 3.40 2.92 0.57
CA LEU A 165 3.51 2.08 -0.64
C LEU A 165 4.40 2.70 -1.71
#